data_AF-A0A1M3HLN0-F1
#
_entry.id   AF-A0A1M3HLN0-F1
#
_cell.length_a   1.000
_cell.length_b   1.000
_cell.length_c   1.000
_cell.angle_alpha   90.00
_cell.angle_beta   90.00
_cell.angle_gamma   90.00
#
_symmetry.space_group_name_H-M   'P 1'
#
loop_
_entity.id
_entity.type
_entity.pdbx_description
1 polymer ?
#
loop_
_entity_poly.entity_id
_entity_poly.type
_entity_poly.pdbx_seq_one_letter_code
_entity_poly.pdbx_strand_id
1 'polypeptide(L)'
;MNAHYNTSGTLTFFNMAPDAFGNVNIGLTTYDSSNTSFAILGNLAIKGHTATSAKRNTPPVASAGADQTITLPVNATVLNGSASQDSDGTIKSYHWAQISGPSASILSTPDSVITNIGNLMEGSYSFELTVTDDSLATGRDTVIVTVKTNLPPIAAAGSDITIRLPTSSAELNGSGSSDPDGTIASYRWNEVSGPNTYTINDSTIPNPIISGLIKGTYVITLKVTDNLGATSADTVIVTVYPAPNVAPVANAGPDQTIVLPTSSATLNGTGSMDSDGTIISYHWRQVSGPSTGTLSTPDSVITNVGSLVEGSYSFELTVTDDSLAVGKDTVVVNVSAAARQSQIKVNVYGGSYPAGSDWNNWNVTSSLTSTAFKYSDGTGSAVTAVLSGSTGISDNGANYPTTMCPTEVGRTTSYYWDPRTLTISGLDNNKKYSLELYSSRTSAYQNTFTLNGVTIYINPTNNYATKASWTNITPSSGKIVVSLSGSYNYLNGFILTENTSGNSNTVNASTVAASVSTLASAQDSVELTVFPNPFRAEVQIRVNNVSSGKVWITVVDQSGRTLKQLTFTKGSGATIQMIPVQELPSGIYFFQVQMAGWRKTIMAVKQQYKND
;
A
#
# COMPACT_ATOMS: atom_id res chain seq x y z
N MET A 1 -8.29 -123.02 47.28
CA MET A 1 -7.02 -123.20 48.04
C MET A 1 -6.35 -124.43 47.49
N ASN A 2 -5.17 -124.29 46.90
CA ASN A 2 -4.36 -125.44 46.50
C ASN A 2 -3.33 -125.67 47.60
N ALA A 3 -3.38 -126.83 48.25
CA ALA A 3 -2.40 -127.25 49.23
C ALA A 3 -1.58 -128.39 48.63
N HIS A 4 -0.26 -128.27 48.66
CA HIS A 4 0.65 -129.31 48.17
C HIS A 4 1.49 -129.85 49.32
N TYR A 5 1.61 -131.17 49.38
CA TYR A 5 2.60 -131.85 50.21
C TYR A 5 3.91 -131.97 49.43
N ASN A 6 5.02 -131.63 50.07
CA ASN A 6 6.34 -132.00 49.57
C ASN A 6 6.76 -133.38 50.09
N THR A 7 7.80 -133.97 49.50
CA THR A 7 8.32 -135.32 49.84
C THR A 7 8.87 -135.46 51.26
N SER A 8 8.97 -134.34 52.01
CA SER A 8 9.37 -134.27 53.42
C SER A 8 8.18 -134.06 54.39
N GLY A 9 6.93 -134.16 53.90
CA GLY A 9 5.72 -134.09 54.74
C GLY A 9 5.31 -132.67 55.15
N THR A 10 5.88 -131.62 54.55
CA THR A 10 5.48 -130.23 54.79
C THR A 10 4.28 -129.86 53.90
N LEU A 11 3.25 -129.25 54.48
CA LEU A 11 2.07 -128.75 53.77
C LEU A 11 2.24 -127.26 53.45
N THR A 12 2.15 -126.88 52.18
CA THR A 12 2.27 -125.47 51.73
C THR A 12 0.98 -125.00 51.07
N PHE A 13 0.48 -123.83 51.48
CA PHE A 13 -0.73 -123.21 50.95
C PHE A 13 -0.38 -122.02 50.04
N PHE A 14 -1.07 -121.90 48.91
CA PHE A 14 -0.92 -120.76 47.97
C PHE A 14 -2.24 -120.01 47.79
N ASN A 15 -2.16 -118.70 47.51
CA ASN A 15 -3.30 -117.79 47.26
C ASN A 15 -4.37 -117.79 48.37
N MET A 16 -3.95 -117.61 49.62
CA MET A 16 -4.87 -117.42 50.73
C MET A 16 -5.31 -115.95 50.80
N ALA A 17 -6.62 -115.71 50.73
CA ALA A 17 -7.18 -114.39 50.95
C ALA A 17 -7.25 -114.10 52.46
N PRO A 18 -6.74 -112.95 52.95
CA PRO A 18 -6.89 -112.58 54.34
C PRO A 18 -8.35 -112.20 54.65
N ASP A 19 -8.72 -112.25 55.93
CA ASP A 19 -9.97 -111.68 56.42
C ASP A 19 -9.96 -110.13 56.33
N ALA A 20 -11.09 -109.51 56.67
CA ALA A 20 -11.26 -108.05 56.63
C ALA A 20 -10.27 -107.27 57.52
N PHE A 21 -9.50 -107.96 58.38
CA PHE A 21 -8.48 -107.38 59.26
C PHE A 21 -7.05 -107.76 58.85
N GLY A 22 -6.86 -108.41 57.70
CA GLY A 22 -5.54 -108.76 57.18
C GLY A 22 -4.96 -110.08 57.71
N ASN A 23 -5.73 -110.89 58.46
CA ASN A 23 -5.25 -112.16 59.01
C ASN A 23 -5.57 -113.33 58.07
N VAL A 24 -4.65 -114.29 57.96
CA VAL A 24 -4.91 -115.58 57.31
C VAL A 24 -5.07 -116.64 58.40
N ASN A 25 -6.25 -117.26 58.47
CA ASN A 25 -6.56 -118.33 59.45
C ASN A 25 -6.44 -119.70 58.77
N ILE A 26 -5.55 -120.57 59.28
CA ILE A 26 -5.41 -121.95 58.83
C ILE A 26 -5.97 -122.88 59.91
N GLY A 27 -7.03 -123.62 59.60
CA GLY A 27 -7.56 -124.70 60.44
C GLY A 27 -7.00 -126.04 59.98
N LEU A 28 -6.40 -126.81 60.89
CA LEU A 28 -5.97 -128.19 60.66
C LEU A 28 -6.94 -129.16 61.33
N THR A 29 -7.44 -130.12 60.57
CA THR A 29 -8.27 -131.22 61.09
C THR A 29 -7.64 -132.54 60.67
N THR A 30 -7.39 -133.43 61.62
CA THR A 30 -6.87 -134.78 61.36
C THR A 30 -7.98 -135.81 61.54
N TYR A 31 -7.97 -136.82 60.68
CA TYR A 31 -8.90 -137.95 60.70
C TYR A 31 -8.11 -139.21 61.00
N ASP A 32 -8.68 -140.13 61.80
CA ASP A 32 -8.15 -141.49 61.93
C ASP A 32 -8.58 -142.38 60.74
N SER A 33 -8.12 -143.63 60.71
CA SER A 33 -8.45 -144.59 59.65
C SER A 33 -9.93 -144.97 59.56
N SER A 34 -10.76 -144.56 60.53
CA SER A 34 -12.21 -144.72 60.55
C SER A 34 -12.96 -143.46 60.08
N ASN A 35 -12.24 -142.43 59.61
CA ASN A 35 -12.78 -141.16 59.13
C ASN A 35 -13.59 -140.38 60.20
N THR A 36 -13.29 -140.62 61.48
CA THR A 36 -13.80 -139.84 62.61
C THR A 36 -12.78 -138.75 62.98
N SER A 37 -13.21 -137.48 62.94
CA SER A 37 -12.33 -136.34 63.20
C SER A 37 -12.03 -136.18 64.70
N PHE A 38 -10.75 -136.10 65.06
CA PHE A 38 -10.31 -135.64 66.39
C PHE A 38 -10.00 -134.12 66.32
N ALA A 39 -10.32 -133.40 67.38
CA ALA A 39 -10.47 -131.93 67.40
C ALA A 39 -9.22 -131.08 67.08
N ILE A 40 -9.50 -129.86 66.64
CA ILE A 40 -8.61 -128.79 66.12
C ILE A 40 -7.45 -128.45 67.09
N LEU A 41 -6.21 -128.64 66.64
CA LEU A 41 -4.99 -128.16 67.29
C LEU A 41 -4.73 -126.68 66.94
N GLY A 42 -5.55 -125.77 67.49
CA GLY A 42 -5.30 -124.32 67.52
C GLY A 42 -5.30 -123.58 66.16
N ASN A 43 -5.59 -122.27 66.21
CA ASN A 43 -5.44 -121.37 65.06
C ASN A 43 -4.02 -120.80 65.03
N LEU A 44 -3.28 -120.99 63.94
CA LEU A 44 -2.06 -120.24 63.67
C LEU A 44 -2.43 -118.93 62.96
N ALA A 45 -2.38 -117.81 63.69
CA ALA A 45 -2.51 -116.48 63.10
C ALA A 45 -1.13 -115.94 62.71
N ILE A 46 -0.88 -115.75 61.42
CA ILE A 46 0.29 -115.01 60.94
C ILE A 46 -0.08 -113.52 60.94
N LYS A 47 0.31 -112.78 61.98
CA LYS A 47 0.17 -111.32 62.05
C LYS A 47 1.38 -110.64 61.39
N GLY A 48 1.13 -109.74 60.44
CA GLY A 48 2.13 -108.75 60.01
C GLY A 48 2.58 -108.74 58.55
N HIS A 49 1.79 -109.23 57.60
CA HIS A 49 2.03 -108.92 56.17
C HIS A 49 1.00 -107.91 55.66
N THR A 50 1.23 -106.64 56.00
CA THR A 50 0.66 -105.52 55.26
C THR A 50 1.41 -105.41 53.93
N ALA A 51 0.82 -105.91 52.85
CA ALA A 51 1.13 -105.39 51.53
C ALA A 51 0.64 -103.93 51.51
N THR A 52 1.53 -102.98 51.76
CA THR A 52 1.24 -101.57 51.52
C THR A 52 1.04 -101.41 50.02
N SER A 53 -0.20 -101.19 49.61
CA SER A 53 -0.53 -100.66 48.29
C SER A 53 0.17 -99.31 48.14
N ALA A 54 1.36 -99.29 47.55
CA ALA A 54 2.03 -98.06 47.16
C ALA A 54 1.08 -97.30 46.23
N LYS A 55 0.65 -96.10 46.64
CA LYS A 55 -0.12 -95.20 45.79
C LYS A 55 0.69 -94.99 44.51
N ARG A 56 0.08 -95.27 43.34
CA ARG A 56 0.75 -95.07 42.04
C ARG A 56 1.05 -93.57 41.88
N ASN A 57 2.30 -93.22 41.60
CA ASN A 57 2.72 -91.86 41.31
C ASN A 57 1.97 -91.27 40.10
N THR A 58 1.57 -90.01 40.19
CA THR A 58 0.97 -89.25 39.09
C THR A 58 2.04 -88.31 38.51
N PRO A 59 2.39 -88.39 37.21
CA PRO A 59 3.39 -87.50 36.64
C PRO A 59 3.03 -86.02 36.85
N PRO A 60 4.03 -85.13 37.01
CA PRO A 60 3.79 -83.72 37.20
C PRO A 60 3.20 -83.10 35.93
N VAL A 61 2.44 -82.02 36.09
CA VAL A 61 1.94 -81.20 34.99
C VAL A 61 2.88 -80.02 34.79
N ALA A 62 3.62 -80.04 33.67
CA ALA A 62 4.43 -78.89 33.26
C ALA A 62 3.52 -77.75 32.78
N SER A 63 3.93 -76.51 33.06
CA SER A 63 3.33 -75.31 32.49
C SER A 63 4.44 -74.36 32.09
N ALA A 64 4.75 -74.30 30.79
CA ALA A 64 5.78 -73.45 30.19
C ALA A 64 5.38 -71.96 30.12
N GLY A 65 4.12 -71.65 30.46
CA GLY A 65 3.57 -70.29 30.42
C GLY A 65 2.88 -69.99 29.10
N ALA A 66 2.39 -68.76 28.95
CA ALA A 66 1.75 -68.32 27.71
C ALA A 66 2.78 -68.00 26.62
N ASP A 67 2.38 -68.20 25.36
CA ASP A 67 3.14 -67.77 24.19
C ASP A 67 3.44 -66.27 24.25
N GLN A 68 4.64 -65.90 23.77
CA GLN A 68 5.17 -64.55 23.86
C GLN A 68 5.40 -63.97 22.48
N THR A 69 5.20 -62.66 22.33
CA THR A 69 5.59 -61.91 21.14
C THR A 69 6.50 -60.76 21.56
N ILE A 70 7.66 -60.64 20.91
CA ILE A 70 8.58 -59.50 21.06
C ILE A 70 8.88 -58.89 19.69
N THR A 71 9.22 -57.61 19.66
CA THR A 71 9.57 -56.88 18.43
C THR A 71 11.00 -56.38 18.53
N LEU A 72 11.81 -56.61 17.50
CA LEU A 72 13.16 -56.08 17.41
C LEU A 72 13.14 -54.54 17.54
N PRO A 73 14.11 -53.92 18.25
CA PRO A 73 15.39 -54.49 18.66
C PRO A 73 15.36 -55.31 19.96
N VAL A 74 14.21 -55.51 20.60
CA VAL A 74 14.10 -56.42 21.75
C VAL A 74 14.28 -57.86 21.25
N ASN A 75 15.41 -58.45 21.60
CA ASN A 75 15.83 -59.79 21.13
C ASN A 75 16.01 -60.79 22.28
N ALA A 76 15.39 -60.51 23.42
CA ALA A 76 15.45 -61.33 24.62
C ALA A 76 14.13 -61.24 25.39
N THR A 77 13.78 -62.32 26.09
CA THR A 77 12.61 -62.39 26.97
C THR A 77 12.84 -63.46 28.05
N VAL A 78 11.85 -63.69 28.90
CA VAL A 78 11.90 -64.61 30.04
C VAL A 78 10.87 -65.72 29.88
N LEU A 79 11.30 -66.97 30.05
CA LEU A 79 10.39 -68.11 30.16
C LEU A 79 10.16 -68.44 31.65
N ASN A 80 8.91 -68.76 32.01
CA ASN A 80 8.52 -68.94 33.42
C ASN A 80 7.69 -70.20 33.61
N GLY A 81 8.30 -71.21 34.25
CA GLY A 81 7.72 -72.52 34.52
C GLY A 81 7.03 -72.64 35.87
N SER A 82 6.92 -71.55 36.64
CA SER A 82 6.50 -71.59 38.06
C SER A 82 5.06 -72.06 38.29
N ALA A 83 4.23 -72.11 37.26
CA ALA A 83 2.87 -72.64 37.34
C ALA A 83 2.79 -74.17 37.23
N SER A 84 3.92 -74.84 36.99
CA SER A 84 4.00 -76.30 36.95
C SER A 84 3.67 -76.89 38.34
N GLN A 85 2.96 -78.00 38.36
CA GLN A 85 2.44 -78.58 39.60
C GLN A 85 2.57 -80.10 39.62
N ASP A 86 2.78 -80.63 40.81
CA ASP A 86 2.65 -82.05 41.11
C ASP A 86 1.53 -82.22 42.14
N SER A 87 0.57 -83.10 41.83
CA SER A 87 -0.66 -83.26 42.62
C SER A 87 -0.51 -84.23 43.78
N ASP A 88 0.50 -85.11 43.74
CA ASP A 88 0.76 -86.11 44.78
C ASP A 88 2.20 -86.15 45.29
N GLY A 89 3.07 -85.25 44.81
CA GLY A 89 4.44 -85.08 45.27
C GLY A 89 4.97 -83.64 45.17
N THR A 90 6.25 -83.50 44.85
CA THR A 90 6.93 -82.21 44.64
C THR A 90 7.77 -82.22 43.37
N ILE A 91 7.87 -81.07 42.69
CA ILE A 91 8.77 -80.95 41.53
C ILE A 91 10.21 -80.89 42.01
N LYS A 92 11.02 -81.85 41.54
CA LYS A 92 12.43 -82.01 41.86
C LYS A 92 13.34 -81.18 40.95
N SER A 93 13.02 -81.06 39.66
CA SER A 93 13.85 -80.34 38.68
C SER A 93 13.06 -79.81 37.49
N TYR A 94 13.60 -78.74 36.88
CA TYR A 94 13.13 -78.11 35.65
C TYR A 94 14.22 -78.23 34.60
N HIS A 95 13.86 -78.30 33.33
CA HIS A 95 14.80 -78.23 32.22
C HIS A 95 14.14 -77.59 30.99
N TRP A 96 14.74 -76.52 30.49
CA TRP A 96 14.32 -75.80 29.29
C TRP A 96 15.22 -76.14 28.11
N ALA A 97 14.61 -76.52 26.99
CA ALA A 97 15.31 -76.75 25.73
C ALA A 97 14.62 -76.01 24.58
N GLN A 98 15.42 -75.42 23.70
CA GLN A 98 14.92 -74.95 22.41
C GLN A 98 14.66 -76.16 21.50
N ILE A 99 13.44 -76.30 21.00
CA ILE A 99 13.03 -77.38 20.11
C ILE A 99 13.19 -76.97 18.65
N SER A 100 12.79 -75.74 18.32
CA SER A 100 12.92 -75.20 16.97
C SER A 100 13.06 -73.68 16.99
N GLY A 101 13.51 -73.14 15.86
CA GLY A 101 13.63 -71.69 15.65
C GLY A 101 14.52 -71.40 14.46
N PRO A 102 14.51 -70.15 13.96
CA PRO A 102 15.33 -69.72 12.82
C PRO A 102 16.83 -69.72 13.13
N SER A 103 17.23 -69.70 14.41
CA SER A 103 18.62 -69.78 14.85
C SER A 103 18.75 -70.35 16.26
N ALA A 104 19.97 -70.59 16.72
CA ALA A 104 20.24 -70.95 18.11
C ALA A 104 20.06 -69.74 19.03
N SER A 105 19.18 -69.88 20.03
CA SER A 105 18.99 -68.94 21.13
C SER A 105 19.99 -69.17 22.27
N ILE A 106 20.14 -68.19 23.15
CA ILE A 106 20.91 -68.33 24.40
C ILE A 106 19.93 -68.57 25.55
N LEU A 107 20.01 -69.72 26.21
CA LEU A 107 19.30 -70.04 27.46
C LEU A 107 20.25 -69.82 28.64
N SER A 108 20.00 -68.83 29.50
CA SER A 108 20.94 -68.47 30.57
C SER A 108 21.05 -69.52 31.67
N THR A 109 19.90 -70.08 32.08
CA THR A 109 19.76 -70.97 33.23
C THR A 109 18.73 -72.05 32.91
N PRO A 110 19.04 -72.98 31.98
CA PRO A 110 18.06 -73.93 31.43
C PRO A 110 17.44 -74.82 32.51
N ASP A 111 18.12 -75.07 33.63
CA ASP A 111 17.59 -75.93 34.71
C ASP A 111 16.85 -75.17 35.82
N SER A 112 16.59 -73.87 35.63
CA SER A 112 15.86 -73.03 36.60
C SER A 112 14.37 -72.94 36.28
N VAL A 113 13.56 -72.69 37.32
CA VAL A 113 12.10 -72.44 37.17
C VAL A 113 11.83 -71.31 36.18
N ILE A 114 12.68 -70.27 36.20
CA ILE A 114 12.63 -69.11 35.32
C ILE A 114 13.98 -69.01 34.61
N THR A 115 13.98 -68.81 33.29
CA THR A 115 15.21 -68.67 32.49
C THR A 115 15.08 -67.50 31.52
N ASN A 116 16.17 -66.76 31.31
CA ASN A 116 16.22 -65.74 30.25
C ASN A 116 16.62 -66.41 28.94
N ILE A 117 15.93 -66.03 27.87
CA ILE A 117 16.32 -66.35 26.50
C ILE A 117 16.78 -65.09 25.78
N GLY A 118 17.82 -65.19 24.97
CA GLY A 118 18.38 -64.07 24.20
C GLY A 118 18.94 -64.49 22.85
N ASN A 119 19.52 -63.51 22.14
CA ASN A 119 20.04 -63.69 20.76
C ASN A 119 18.96 -64.15 19.77
N LEU A 120 17.72 -63.68 19.97
CA LEU A 120 16.61 -64.02 19.10
C LEU A 120 16.62 -63.15 17.84
N MET A 121 16.31 -63.73 16.69
CA MET A 121 16.14 -63.05 15.41
C MET A 121 14.68 -63.16 14.97
N GLU A 122 14.28 -62.46 13.91
CA GLU A 122 12.91 -62.55 13.37
C GLU A 122 12.51 -64.01 13.09
N GLY A 123 11.33 -64.40 13.57
CA GLY A 123 10.74 -65.72 13.38
C GLY A 123 10.12 -66.31 14.65
N SER A 124 9.71 -67.57 14.56
CA SER A 124 9.04 -68.28 15.65
C SER A 124 9.98 -69.30 16.28
N TYR A 125 10.18 -69.22 17.60
CA TYR A 125 10.95 -70.18 18.40
C TYR A 125 10.00 -71.02 19.24
N SER A 126 10.26 -72.31 19.38
CA SER A 126 9.52 -73.19 20.30
C SER A 126 10.47 -73.71 21.37
N PHE A 127 10.09 -73.54 22.63
CA PHE A 127 10.82 -74.03 23.80
C PHE A 127 9.99 -75.04 24.55
N GLU A 128 10.59 -76.14 24.99
CA GLU A 128 9.96 -77.16 25.82
C GLU A 128 10.47 -77.03 27.26
N LEU A 129 9.55 -77.01 28.21
CA LEU A 129 9.82 -77.22 29.62
C LEU A 129 9.57 -78.69 29.95
N THR A 130 10.59 -79.38 30.46
CA THR A 130 10.45 -80.68 31.13
C THR A 130 10.53 -80.47 32.64
N VAL A 131 9.52 -80.92 33.38
CA VAL A 131 9.55 -80.97 34.85
C VAL A 131 9.59 -82.41 35.33
N THR A 132 10.38 -82.69 36.36
CA THR A 132 10.52 -84.03 36.95
C THR A 132 10.10 -83.99 38.41
N ASP A 133 9.25 -84.93 38.84
CA ASP A 133 8.82 -85.04 40.24
C ASP A 133 9.83 -85.78 41.14
N ASP A 134 9.52 -85.90 42.43
CA ASP A 134 10.34 -86.61 43.43
C ASP A 134 10.32 -88.14 43.25
N SER A 135 9.42 -88.66 42.42
CA SER A 135 9.32 -90.06 41.98
C SER A 135 9.95 -90.33 40.61
N LEU A 136 10.63 -89.33 40.02
CA LEU A 136 11.29 -89.36 38.71
C LEU A 136 10.36 -89.47 37.48
N ALA A 137 9.05 -89.25 37.62
CA ALA A 137 8.18 -89.11 36.46
C ALA A 137 8.28 -87.69 35.89
N THR A 138 7.94 -87.54 34.60
CA THR A 138 8.14 -86.28 33.88
C THR A 138 6.86 -85.78 33.23
N GLY A 139 6.70 -84.47 33.23
CA GLY A 139 5.71 -83.71 32.46
C GLY A 139 6.40 -82.78 31.49
N ARG A 140 5.77 -82.49 30.36
CA ARG A 140 6.30 -81.58 29.33
C ARG A 140 5.25 -80.60 28.86
N ASP A 141 5.68 -79.39 28.58
CA ASP A 141 4.85 -78.35 27.98
C ASP A 141 5.71 -77.45 27.10
N THR A 142 5.11 -76.81 26.11
CA THR A 142 5.83 -75.97 25.13
C THR A 142 5.31 -74.55 25.14
N VAL A 143 6.22 -73.59 24.95
CA VAL A 143 5.90 -72.16 24.75
C VAL A 143 6.50 -71.68 23.44
N ILE A 144 5.73 -70.90 22.70
CA ILE A 144 6.16 -70.27 21.45
C ILE A 144 6.55 -68.82 21.73
N VAL A 145 7.72 -68.43 21.21
CA VAL A 145 8.20 -67.06 21.24
C VAL A 145 8.31 -66.55 19.80
N THR A 146 7.41 -65.65 19.43
CA THR A 146 7.38 -65.01 18.11
C THR A 146 8.14 -63.69 18.15
N VAL A 147 9.14 -63.55 17.30
CA VAL A 147 9.94 -62.33 17.15
C VAL A 147 9.57 -61.65 15.84
N LYS A 148 9.06 -60.41 15.92
CA LYS A 148 8.72 -59.59 14.76
C LYS A 148 9.79 -58.52 14.51
N THR A 149 9.90 -58.03 13.29
CA THR A 149 10.62 -56.80 12.98
C THR A 149 9.74 -55.59 13.23
N ASN A 150 10.33 -54.49 13.72
CA ASN A 150 9.64 -53.19 13.77
C ASN A 150 9.42 -52.65 12.35
N LEU A 151 8.21 -52.21 12.03
CA LEU A 151 7.93 -51.47 10.81
C LEU A 151 8.17 -49.98 11.04
N PRO A 152 8.78 -49.25 10.08
CA PRO A 152 8.94 -47.81 10.24
C PRO A 152 7.58 -47.10 10.24
N PRO A 153 7.45 -45.94 10.91
CA PRO A 153 6.24 -45.16 10.84
C PRO A 153 6.01 -44.63 9.40
N ILE A 154 4.79 -44.18 9.13
CA ILE A 154 4.41 -43.49 7.90
C ILE A 154 4.25 -42.02 8.25
N ALA A 155 5.19 -41.18 7.80
CA ALA A 155 5.06 -39.73 7.93
C ALA A 155 4.04 -39.20 6.91
N ALA A 156 3.19 -38.27 7.33
CA ALA A 156 2.27 -37.56 6.45
C ALA A 156 2.28 -36.08 6.81
N ALA A 157 2.89 -35.25 5.97
CA ALA A 157 3.10 -33.82 6.17
C ALA A 157 1.88 -32.95 5.76
N GLY A 158 0.79 -33.59 5.33
CA GLY A 158 -0.43 -32.93 4.86
C GLY A 158 -0.36 -32.52 3.39
N SER A 159 -1.38 -31.81 2.93
CA SER A 159 -1.40 -31.25 1.57
C SER A 159 -0.61 -29.95 1.48
N ASP A 160 -0.12 -29.64 0.29
CA ASP A 160 0.53 -28.35 0.00
C ASP A 160 -0.40 -27.16 0.32
N ILE A 161 0.21 -26.09 0.82
CA ILE A 161 -0.49 -24.90 1.33
C ILE A 161 -0.25 -23.73 0.37
N THR A 162 -1.32 -23.01 0.04
CA THR A 162 -1.24 -21.77 -0.73
C THR A 162 -1.85 -20.61 0.05
N ILE A 163 -1.08 -19.54 0.24
CA ILE A 163 -1.56 -18.30 0.87
C ILE A 163 -1.20 -17.08 0.02
N ARG A 164 -1.87 -15.95 0.28
CA ARG A 164 -1.60 -14.64 -0.32
C ARG A 164 -1.33 -13.63 0.78
N LEU A 165 -0.34 -12.76 0.58
CA LEU A 165 -0.14 -11.62 1.48
C LEU A 165 -1.42 -10.77 1.54
N PRO A 166 -1.74 -10.14 2.69
CA PRO A 166 -0.90 -9.99 3.89
C PRO A 166 -0.89 -11.21 4.84
N THR A 167 -1.61 -12.29 4.54
CA THR A 167 -1.51 -13.53 5.34
C THR A 167 -0.10 -14.11 5.22
N SER A 168 0.63 -14.15 6.34
CA SER A 168 2.06 -14.53 6.42
C SER A 168 2.32 -15.69 7.37
N SER A 169 1.30 -16.50 7.64
CA SER A 169 1.36 -17.67 8.50
C SER A 169 0.56 -18.84 7.91
N ALA A 170 1.00 -20.05 8.20
CA ALA A 170 0.34 -21.29 7.82
C ALA A 170 0.45 -22.32 8.95
N GLU A 171 -0.58 -23.13 9.14
CA GLU A 171 -0.54 -24.30 10.02
C GLU A 171 -0.09 -25.51 9.19
N LEU A 172 0.97 -26.19 9.63
CA LEU A 172 1.39 -27.46 9.05
C LEU A 172 0.57 -28.59 9.66
N ASN A 173 0.33 -29.67 8.93
CA ASN A 173 -0.53 -30.76 9.41
C ASN A 173 0.17 -32.12 9.34
N GLY A 174 0.73 -32.55 10.46
CA GLY A 174 1.39 -33.85 10.62
C GLY A 174 0.48 -34.95 11.17
N SER A 175 -0.77 -34.62 11.50
CA SER A 175 -1.68 -35.51 12.26
C SER A 175 -2.11 -36.77 11.53
N GLY A 176 -1.88 -36.85 10.21
CA GLY A 176 -2.11 -38.06 9.42
C GLY A 176 -1.00 -39.10 9.54
N SER A 177 0.08 -38.81 10.26
CA SER A 177 1.18 -39.76 10.46
C SER A 177 0.72 -40.93 11.33
N SER A 178 1.18 -42.14 11.00
CA SER A 178 0.78 -43.36 11.70
C SER A 178 1.93 -44.35 11.86
N ASP A 179 1.78 -45.30 12.76
CA ASP A 179 2.70 -46.42 12.96
C ASP A 179 1.90 -47.73 12.85
N PRO A 180 2.21 -48.63 11.88
CA PRO A 180 1.45 -49.86 11.67
C PRO A 180 1.54 -50.90 12.79
N ASP A 181 2.62 -50.93 13.57
CA ASP A 181 2.87 -51.94 14.61
C ASP A 181 3.25 -51.36 15.97
N GLY A 182 3.24 -50.03 16.10
CA GLY A 182 3.53 -49.33 17.34
C GLY A 182 2.79 -47.99 17.50
N THR A 183 3.52 -47.01 18.04
CA THR A 183 3.07 -45.65 18.31
C THR A 183 4.15 -44.65 17.93
N ILE A 184 3.74 -43.47 17.49
CA ILE A 184 4.68 -42.38 17.22
C ILE A 184 5.20 -41.80 18.54
N ALA A 185 6.52 -41.79 18.70
CA ALA A 185 7.19 -41.21 19.86
C ALA A 185 7.50 -39.72 19.68
N SER A 186 7.78 -39.25 18.46
CA SER A 186 8.07 -37.82 18.22
C SER A 186 7.85 -37.36 16.78
N TYR A 187 7.57 -36.07 16.64
CA TYR A 187 7.53 -35.32 15.38
C TYR A 187 8.69 -34.33 15.33
N ARG A 188 9.17 -34.01 14.13
CA ARG A 188 10.10 -32.89 13.92
C ARG A 188 9.96 -32.27 12.54
N TRP A 189 9.63 -30.99 12.51
CA TRP A 189 9.58 -30.19 11.29
C TRP A 189 10.92 -29.48 11.05
N ASN A 190 11.39 -29.49 9.81
CA ASN A 190 12.62 -28.82 9.41
C ASN A 190 12.45 -28.12 8.05
N GLU A 191 12.94 -26.89 7.96
CA GLU A 191 13.02 -26.17 6.69
C GLU A 191 14.07 -26.80 5.79
N VAL A 192 13.69 -27.12 4.54
CA VAL A 192 14.62 -27.56 3.50
C VAL A 192 15.11 -26.37 2.69
N SER A 193 14.19 -25.49 2.29
CA SER A 193 14.49 -24.28 1.53
C SER A 193 13.34 -23.28 1.61
N GLY A 194 13.65 -21.99 1.49
CA GLY A 194 12.69 -20.90 1.44
C GLY A 194 13.35 -19.57 1.07
N PRO A 195 12.56 -18.54 0.72
CA PRO A 195 13.08 -17.20 0.41
C PRO A 195 13.62 -16.45 1.64
N ASN A 196 13.22 -16.83 2.85
CA ASN A 196 13.76 -16.35 4.12
C ASN A 196 13.60 -17.43 5.20
N THR A 197 14.22 -17.23 6.37
CA THR A 197 13.94 -18.05 7.55
C THR A 197 12.63 -17.61 8.19
N TYR A 198 11.67 -18.53 8.31
CA TYR A 198 10.41 -18.30 9.02
C TYR A 198 10.55 -18.61 10.52
N THR A 199 9.56 -18.19 11.31
CA THR A 199 9.43 -18.59 12.73
C THR A 199 8.45 -19.74 12.87
N ILE A 200 8.76 -20.72 13.72
CA ILE A 200 7.88 -21.85 14.05
C ILE A 200 7.64 -21.87 15.55
N ASN A 201 6.37 -22.04 15.97
CA ASN A 201 6.02 -22.02 17.39
C ASN A 201 6.62 -23.20 18.17
N ASP A 202 6.56 -24.40 17.61
CA ASP A 202 7.20 -25.60 18.16
C ASP A 202 7.41 -26.62 17.03
N SER A 203 8.66 -26.86 16.65
CA SER A 203 8.95 -27.83 15.57
C SER A 203 8.64 -29.29 15.92
N THR A 204 8.28 -29.61 17.17
CA THR A 204 8.17 -30.98 17.68
C THR A 204 6.75 -31.49 17.88
N ILE A 205 5.75 -30.64 17.63
CA ILE A 205 4.32 -31.02 17.66
C ILE A 205 3.81 -31.41 16.26
N PRO A 206 2.72 -32.20 16.17
CA PRO A 206 2.17 -32.62 14.87
C PRO A 206 1.66 -31.44 14.03
N ASN A 207 1.04 -30.43 14.64
CA ASN A 207 0.43 -29.30 13.93
C ASN A 207 0.99 -27.95 14.39
N PRO A 208 2.22 -27.58 14.00
CA PRO A 208 2.80 -26.29 14.32
C PRO A 208 2.31 -25.20 13.37
N ILE A 209 2.45 -23.96 13.81
CA ILE A 209 2.21 -22.77 13.00
C ILE A 209 3.55 -22.15 12.64
N ILE A 210 3.77 -21.98 11.34
CA ILE A 210 4.86 -21.18 10.79
C ILE A 210 4.37 -19.75 10.51
N SER A 211 5.22 -18.75 10.74
CA SER A 211 4.90 -17.33 10.58
C SER A 211 6.10 -16.52 10.10
N GLY A 212 5.86 -15.27 9.68
CA GLY A 212 6.91 -14.44 9.09
C GLY A 212 7.25 -14.84 7.65
N LEU A 213 6.30 -15.46 6.95
CA LEU A 213 6.45 -15.86 5.56
C LEU A 213 6.42 -14.64 4.63
N ILE A 214 7.30 -14.62 3.63
CA ILE A 214 7.34 -13.65 2.53
C ILE A 214 7.00 -14.34 1.20
N LYS A 215 6.77 -13.55 0.15
CA LYS A 215 6.51 -14.08 -1.20
C LYS A 215 7.58 -15.09 -1.61
N GLY A 216 7.15 -16.28 -2.03
CA GLY A 216 8.02 -17.35 -2.51
C GLY A 216 7.46 -18.73 -2.17
N THR A 217 8.30 -19.75 -2.30
CA THR A 217 7.95 -21.15 -2.04
C THR A 217 8.87 -21.70 -0.97
N TYR A 218 8.28 -22.32 0.06
CA TYR A 218 8.97 -23.03 1.13
C TYR A 218 8.78 -24.53 0.96
N VAL A 219 9.84 -25.28 1.16
CA VAL A 219 9.83 -26.75 1.21
C VAL A 219 10.17 -27.14 2.63
N ILE A 220 9.28 -27.86 3.30
CA ILE A 220 9.38 -28.21 4.71
C ILE A 220 9.23 -29.72 4.84
N THR A 221 10.12 -30.36 5.59
CA THR A 221 10.06 -31.80 5.86
C THR A 221 9.53 -32.06 7.26
N LEU A 222 8.57 -32.99 7.36
CA LEU A 222 8.19 -33.65 8.61
C LEU A 222 9.00 -34.94 8.75
N LYS A 223 9.70 -35.11 9.86
CA LYS A 223 10.28 -36.38 10.30
C LYS A 223 9.48 -36.94 11.47
N VAL A 224 9.15 -38.22 11.41
CA VAL A 224 8.42 -38.95 12.46
C VAL A 224 9.29 -40.09 12.98
N THR A 225 9.28 -40.33 14.29
CA THR A 225 10.01 -41.42 14.95
C THR A 225 9.04 -42.25 15.79
N ASP A 226 9.09 -43.58 15.68
CA ASP A 226 8.26 -44.51 16.47
C ASP A 226 8.83 -44.80 17.88
N ASN A 227 8.10 -45.61 18.66
CA ASN A 227 8.48 -46.02 20.02
C ASN A 227 9.64 -47.02 20.11
N LEU A 228 10.15 -47.52 18.98
CA LEU A 228 11.33 -48.39 18.90
C LEU A 228 12.51 -47.72 18.17
N GLY A 229 12.36 -46.45 17.76
CA GLY A 229 13.38 -45.59 17.20
C GLY A 229 13.48 -45.58 15.67
N ALA A 230 12.63 -46.29 14.92
CA ALA A 230 12.65 -46.17 13.46
C ALA A 230 11.98 -44.86 13.02
N THR A 231 12.35 -44.38 11.82
CA THR A 231 11.98 -43.04 11.36
C THR A 231 11.52 -43.03 9.91
N SER A 232 10.60 -42.11 9.60
CA SER A 232 10.17 -41.80 8.24
C SER A 232 10.03 -40.30 8.05
N ALA A 233 9.97 -39.85 6.80
CA ALA A 233 9.86 -38.43 6.48
C ALA A 233 8.95 -38.18 5.28
N ASP A 234 8.28 -37.04 5.29
CA ASP A 234 7.43 -36.54 4.22
C ASP A 234 7.61 -35.02 4.07
N THR A 235 7.25 -34.46 2.92
CA THR A 235 7.43 -33.03 2.61
C THR A 235 6.14 -32.33 2.29
N VAL A 236 6.02 -31.08 2.72
CA VAL A 236 4.94 -30.16 2.35
C VAL A 236 5.52 -28.91 1.70
N ILE A 237 4.85 -28.42 0.66
CA ILE A 237 5.20 -27.17 -0.01
C ILE A 237 4.24 -26.07 0.45
N VAL A 238 4.78 -24.94 0.88
CA VAL A 238 4.01 -23.73 1.20
C VAL A 238 4.33 -22.65 0.18
N THR A 239 3.34 -22.28 -0.64
CA THR A 239 3.49 -21.23 -1.66
C THR A 239 2.80 -19.95 -1.21
N VAL A 240 3.57 -18.86 -1.16
CA VAL A 240 3.12 -17.53 -0.75
C VAL A 240 3.12 -16.61 -1.97
N TYR A 241 1.92 -16.27 -2.43
CA TYR A 241 1.72 -15.30 -3.49
C TYR A 241 1.75 -13.86 -2.94
N PRO A 242 2.10 -12.86 -3.78
CA PRO A 242 1.98 -11.46 -3.39
C PRO A 242 0.52 -11.08 -3.09
N ALA A 243 0.36 -9.95 -2.41
CA ALA A 243 -0.95 -9.35 -2.25
C ALA A 243 -1.55 -9.01 -3.63
N PRO A 244 -2.88 -9.08 -3.79
CA PRO A 244 -3.51 -8.54 -4.99
C PRO A 244 -3.19 -7.05 -5.13
N ASN A 245 -2.79 -6.64 -6.33
CA ASN A 245 -2.50 -5.24 -6.63
C ASN A 245 -3.77 -4.37 -6.60
N VAL A 246 -3.69 -3.17 -6.04
CA VAL A 246 -4.73 -2.14 -6.13
C VAL A 246 -4.31 -1.12 -7.19
N ALA A 247 -5.15 -0.91 -8.21
CA ALA A 247 -4.85 0.06 -9.26
C ALA A 247 -4.67 1.48 -8.68
N PRO A 248 -3.78 2.30 -9.27
CA PRO A 248 -3.49 3.63 -8.75
C PRO A 248 -4.68 4.57 -8.95
N VAL A 249 -4.78 5.59 -8.12
CA VAL A 249 -5.76 6.67 -8.26
C VAL A 249 -5.08 7.85 -8.95
N ALA A 250 -5.44 8.11 -10.20
CA ALA A 250 -5.04 9.32 -10.90
C ALA A 250 -5.74 10.54 -10.29
N ASN A 251 -5.03 11.67 -10.26
CA ASN A 251 -5.59 12.97 -9.91
C ASN A 251 -4.99 14.01 -10.85
N ALA A 252 -5.79 14.49 -11.79
CA ALA A 252 -5.42 15.45 -12.81
C ALA A 252 -5.39 16.91 -12.29
N GLY A 253 -5.71 17.11 -11.02
CA GLY A 253 -5.84 18.42 -10.38
C GLY A 253 -7.21 19.05 -10.60
N PRO A 254 -7.46 20.22 -9.99
CA PRO A 254 -8.74 20.91 -10.14
C PRO A 254 -8.90 21.54 -11.53
N ASP A 255 -10.14 21.69 -11.95
CA ASP A 255 -10.50 22.46 -13.15
C ASP A 255 -9.97 23.89 -13.09
N GLN A 256 -9.55 24.40 -14.25
CA GLN A 256 -8.87 25.68 -14.38
C GLN A 256 -9.68 26.63 -15.26
N THR A 257 -9.56 27.92 -14.98
CA THR A 257 -10.10 28.98 -15.85
C THR A 257 -8.99 29.99 -16.14
N ILE A 258 -8.75 30.24 -17.43
CA ILE A 258 -7.82 31.27 -17.91
C ILE A 258 -8.56 32.28 -18.79
N VAL A 259 -8.03 33.49 -18.87
CA VAL A 259 -8.60 34.60 -19.66
C VAL A 259 -7.57 35.02 -20.70
N LEU A 260 -7.99 35.18 -21.95
CA LEU A 260 -7.12 35.69 -23.01
C LEU A 260 -6.55 37.08 -22.62
N PRO A 261 -5.30 37.40 -23.01
CA PRO A 261 -4.45 36.68 -23.96
C PRO A 261 -3.68 35.47 -23.38
N THR A 262 -3.88 35.11 -22.11
CA THR A 262 -3.29 33.88 -21.55
C THR A 262 -3.91 32.66 -22.24
N SER A 263 -3.09 31.93 -22.99
CA SER A 263 -3.49 30.80 -23.84
C SER A 263 -2.79 29.49 -23.46
N SER A 264 -2.33 29.41 -22.21
CA SER A 264 -1.65 28.25 -21.66
C SER A 264 -2.06 27.97 -20.22
N ALA A 265 -2.02 26.70 -19.84
CA ALA A 265 -2.30 26.21 -18.50
C ALA A 265 -1.27 25.14 -18.09
N THR A 266 -1.06 24.97 -16.80
CA THR A 266 -0.21 23.90 -16.24
C THR A 266 -1.11 22.79 -15.70
N LEU A 267 -0.98 21.59 -16.23
CA LEU A 267 -1.67 20.40 -15.74
C LEU A 267 -0.79 19.70 -14.71
N ASN A 268 -1.35 19.33 -13.55
CA ASN A 268 -0.58 18.86 -12.42
C ASN A 268 -1.13 17.54 -11.87
N GLY A 269 -0.38 16.47 -12.10
CA GLY A 269 -0.72 15.11 -11.70
C GLY A 269 -0.14 14.69 -10.34
N THR A 270 0.52 15.59 -9.60
CA THR A 270 1.25 15.25 -8.36
C THR A 270 0.34 14.75 -7.23
N GLY A 271 -0.97 14.93 -7.34
CA GLY A 271 -1.95 14.40 -6.39
C GLY A 271 -2.29 12.92 -6.61
N SER A 272 -1.76 12.29 -7.67
CA SER A 272 -1.99 10.88 -7.96
C SER A 272 -1.28 10.00 -6.93
N MET A 273 -1.88 8.88 -6.57
CA MET A 273 -1.35 8.00 -5.53
C MET A 273 -1.59 6.52 -5.84
N ASP A 274 -0.72 5.70 -5.30
CA ASP A 274 -0.82 4.25 -5.26
C ASP A 274 -0.72 3.83 -3.79
N SER A 275 -1.67 3.01 -3.33
CA SER A 275 -1.80 2.65 -1.92
C SER A 275 -0.97 1.46 -1.48
N ASP A 276 -0.60 0.59 -2.43
CA ASP A 276 0.13 -0.65 -2.19
C ASP A 276 1.40 -0.78 -3.05
N GLY A 277 1.63 0.14 -3.99
CA GLY A 277 2.80 0.18 -4.85
C GLY A 277 3.37 1.57 -5.11
N THR A 278 3.93 1.75 -6.30
CA THR A 278 4.48 3.02 -6.78
C THR A 278 4.03 3.33 -8.20
N ILE A 279 3.72 4.61 -8.47
CA ILE A 279 3.43 5.06 -9.84
C ILE A 279 4.73 5.12 -10.64
N ILE A 280 4.80 4.39 -11.75
CA ILE A 280 5.98 4.31 -12.63
C ILE A 280 5.88 5.19 -13.88
N SER A 281 4.66 5.58 -14.30
CA SER A 281 4.48 6.47 -15.45
C SER A 281 3.21 7.32 -15.38
N TYR A 282 3.29 8.49 -16.01
CA TYR A 282 2.20 9.43 -16.22
C TYR A 282 2.04 9.63 -17.72
N HIS A 283 0.81 9.85 -18.20
CA HIS A 283 0.56 10.22 -19.59
C HIS A 283 -0.65 11.15 -19.69
N TRP A 284 -0.44 12.34 -20.22
CA TRP A 284 -1.46 13.33 -20.49
C TRP A 284 -1.88 13.28 -21.95
N ARG A 285 -3.18 13.29 -22.22
CA ARG A 285 -3.70 13.58 -23.55
C ARG A 285 -4.90 14.51 -23.52
N GLN A 286 -5.06 15.28 -24.58
CA GLN A 286 -6.31 16.00 -24.79
C GLN A 286 -7.42 15.05 -25.23
N VAL A 287 -8.54 15.07 -24.52
CA VAL A 287 -9.75 14.29 -24.84
C VAL A 287 -10.65 15.07 -25.77
N SER A 288 -10.87 16.36 -25.48
CA SER A 288 -11.73 17.24 -26.25
C SER A 288 -11.28 18.70 -26.16
N GLY A 289 -11.76 19.53 -27.09
CA GLY A 289 -11.53 20.97 -27.10
C GLY A 289 -11.82 21.58 -28.47
N PRO A 290 -11.97 22.92 -28.57
CA PRO A 290 -12.25 23.62 -29.83
C PRO A 290 -11.07 23.59 -30.81
N SER A 291 -9.85 23.34 -30.33
CA SER A 291 -8.64 23.12 -31.15
C SER A 291 -7.72 22.10 -30.48
N THR A 292 -6.63 21.71 -31.13
CA THR A 292 -5.59 20.87 -30.51
C THR A 292 -4.61 21.76 -29.73
N GLY A 293 -4.58 21.61 -28.40
CA GLY A 293 -3.57 22.21 -27.53
C GLY A 293 -2.24 21.50 -27.65
N THR A 294 -1.14 22.22 -27.38
CA THR A 294 0.21 21.66 -27.46
C THR A 294 0.72 21.30 -26.07
N LEU A 295 0.82 19.99 -25.77
CA LEU A 295 1.40 19.48 -24.53
C LEU A 295 2.93 19.42 -24.65
N SER A 296 3.65 20.06 -23.73
CA SER A 296 5.12 20.14 -23.78
C SER A 296 5.81 18.82 -23.46
N THR A 297 5.31 18.12 -22.43
CA THR A 297 5.91 16.90 -21.88
C THR A 297 4.79 15.95 -21.45
N PRO A 298 4.08 15.30 -22.39
CA PRO A 298 2.90 14.49 -22.10
C PRO A 298 3.13 13.40 -21.04
N ASP A 299 4.35 12.86 -20.96
CA ASP A 299 4.67 11.76 -20.05
C ASP A 299 5.22 12.20 -18.68
N SER A 300 5.17 13.50 -18.37
CA SER A 300 5.63 14.05 -17.10
C SER A 300 4.47 14.22 -16.10
N VAL A 301 4.78 14.08 -14.81
CA VAL A 301 3.81 14.32 -13.71
C VAL A 301 3.17 15.71 -13.79
N ILE A 302 3.95 16.72 -14.20
CA ILE A 302 3.47 18.08 -14.48
C ILE A 302 3.80 18.37 -15.95
N THR A 303 2.84 18.93 -16.67
CA THR A 303 3.02 19.34 -18.07
C THR A 303 2.33 20.66 -18.34
N ASN A 304 2.80 21.40 -19.35
CA ASN A 304 2.13 22.61 -19.79
C ASN A 304 1.38 22.32 -21.08
N VAL A 305 0.17 22.86 -21.18
CA VAL A 305 -0.56 22.94 -22.44
C VAL A 305 -0.58 24.39 -22.92
N GLY A 306 -0.27 24.61 -24.20
CA GLY A 306 -0.32 25.92 -24.85
C GLY A 306 -1.21 25.94 -26.08
N SER A 307 -1.25 27.10 -26.75
CA SER A 307 -2.02 27.34 -27.98
C SER A 307 -3.53 27.14 -27.81
N LEU A 308 -4.04 27.39 -26.60
CA LEU A 308 -5.46 27.31 -26.32
C LEU A 308 -6.19 28.55 -26.85
N VAL A 309 -7.35 28.34 -27.48
CA VAL A 309 -8.27 29.38 -27.91
C VAL A 309 -9.50 29.41 -27.00
N GLU A 310 -10.36 30.41 -27.15
CA GLU A 310 -11.61 30.49 -26.37
C GLU A 310 -12.42 29.19 -26.48
N GLY A 311 -12.86 28.66 -25.33
CA GLY A 311 -13.64 27.44 -25.22
C GLY A 311 -13.19 26.53 -24.08
N SER A 312 -13.80 25.35 -23.98
CA SER A 312 -13.54 24.37 -22.91
C SER A 312 -12.74 23.19 -23.46
N TYR A 313 -11.66 22.84 -22.78
CA TYR A 313 -10.80 21.69 -23.10
C TYR A 313 -10.85 20.68 -21.97
N SER A 314 -10.86 19.39 -22.30
CA SER A 314 -10.71 18.30 -21.34
C SER A 314 -9.41 17.56 -21.61
N PHE A 315 -8.61 17.36 -20.56
CA PHE A 315 -7.37 16.59 -20.58
C PHE A 315 -7.49 15.39 -19.63
N GLU A 316 -7.11 14.21 -20.11
CA GLU A 316 -7.06 12.98 -19.30
C GLU A 316 -5.61 12.71 -18.88
N LEU A 317 -5.42 12.49 -17.59
CA LEU A 317 -4.23 11.88 -17.02
C LEU A 317 -4.46 10.38 -16.89
N THR A 318 -3.58 9.58 -17.49
CA THR A 318 -3.43 8.15 -17.18
C THR A 318 -2.17 7.97 -16.33
N VAL A 319 -2.29 7.28 -15.19
CA VAL A 319 -1.15 6.86 -14.37
C VAL A 319 -1.05 5.34 -14.35
N THR A 320 0.16 4.81 -14.29
CA THR A 320 0.42 3.36 -14.29
C THR A 320 1.31 3.01 -13.09
N ASP A 321 0.94 1.96 -12.36
CA ASP A 321 1.70 1.46 -11.20
C ASP A 321 2.79 0.44 -11.60
N ASP A 322 3.58 -0.01 -10.63
CA ASP A 322 4.64 -1.02 -10.77
C ASP A 322 4.14 -2.45 -11.05
N SER A 323 2.83 -2.66 -11.02
CA SER A 323 2.13 -3.88 -11.47
C SER A 323 1.44 -3.71 -12.84
N LEU A 324 1.66 -2.59 -13.53
CA LEU A 324 1.08 -2.22 -14.83
C LEU A 324 -0.44 -1.98 -14.82
N ALA A 325 -1.08 -1.85 -13.65
CA ALA A 325 -2.46 -1.40 -13.58
C ALA A 325 -2.55 0.11 -13.77
N VAL A 326 -3.71 0.58 -14.24
CA VAL A 326 -3.89 1.97 -14.66
C VAL A 326 -5.02 2.68 -13.92
N GLY A 327 -4.76 3.93 -13.55
CA GLY A 327 -5.73 4.89 -13.04
C GLY A 327 -5.93 6.01 -14.04
N LYS A 328 -7.14 6.59 -14.09
CA LYS A 328 -7.45 7.70 -14.99
C LYS A 328 -8.26 8.77 -14.29
N ASP A 329 -7.95 10.02 -14.62
CA ASP A 329 -8.70 11.19 -14.17
C ASP A 329 -8.64 12.30 -15.23
N THR A 330 -9.60 13.23 -15.18
CA THR A 330 -9.71 14.31 -16.16
C THR A 330 -9.76 15.67 -15.50
N VAL A 331 -9.15 16.67 -16.15
CA VAL A 331 -9.22 18.08 -15.76
C VAL A 331 -9.75 18.92 -16.91
N VAL A 332 -10.59 19.89 -16.60
CA VAL A 332 -11.14 20.85 -17.57
C VAL A 332 -10.36 22.17 -17.49
N VAL A 333 -9.97 22.70 -18.65
CA VAL A 333 -9.41 24.05 -18.78
C VAL A 333 -10.39 24.89 -19.60
N ASN A 334 -11.01 25.86 -18.94
CA ASN A 334 -11.90 26.83 -19.57
C ASN A 334 -11.13 28.10 -19.96
N VAL A 335 -11.13 28.43 -21.24
CA VAL A 335 -10.51 29.65 -21.77
C VAL A 335 -11.61 30.64 -22.13
N SER A 336 -11.62 31.77 -21.44
CA SER A 336 -12.60 32.85 -21.68
C SER A 336 -11.98 34.01 -22.45
N ALA A 337 -12.81 34.71 -23.21
CA ALA A 337 -12.40 35.92 -23.92
C ALA A 337 -11.88 37.01 -22.96
N ALA A 338 -10.93 37.81 -23.44
CA ALA A 338 -10.50 39.01 -22.74
C ALA A 338 -11.69 39.95 -22.55
N ALA A 339 -11.81 40.58 -21.37
CA ALA A 339 -12.80 41.62 -21.15
C ALA A 339 -12.57 42.76 -22.16
N ARG A 340 -13.52 42.95 -23.09
CA ARG A 340 -13.49 44.07 -24.03
C ARG A 340 -13.81 45.36 -23.29
N GLN A 341 -12.83 46.23 -23.08
CA GLN A 341 -13.13 47.61 -22.68
C GLN A 341 -13.74 48.34 -23.88
N SER A 342 -15.05 48.58 -23.83
CA SER A 342 -15.76 49.32 -24.87
C SER A 342 -15.50 50.81 -24.67
N GLN A 343 -14.46 51.35 -25.31
CA GLN A 343 -14.09 52.76 -25.25
C GLN A 343 -14.54 53.51 -26.50
N ILE A 344 -14.98 54.75 -26.32
CA ILE A 344 -15.21 55.72 -27.40
C ILE A 344 -14.18 56.83 -27.21
N LYS A 345 -13.24 56.93 -28.16
CA LYS A 345 -12.21 57.96 -28.18
C LYS A 345 -12.59 59.03 -29.20
N VAL A 346 -12.68 60.29 -28.77
CA VAL A 346 -13.14 61.40 -29.62
C VAL A 346 -12.12 62.53 -29.60
N ASN A 347 -11.65 62.89 -30.77
CA ASN A 347 -10.77 64.03 -30.99
C ASN A 347 -11.57 65.17 -31.62
N VAL A 348 -11.46 66.36 -31.03
CA VAL A 348 -12.09 67.56 -31.58
C VAL A 348 -11.15 68.15 -32.63
N TYR A 349 -11.62 68.19 -33.87
CA TYR A 349 -10.80 68.36 -35.06
C TYR A 349 -11.20 69.59 -35.89
N GLY A 350 -10.26 70.17 -36.64
CA GLY A 350 -10.54 71.30 -37.53
C GLY A 350 -9.38 71.67 -38.47
N GLY A 351 -8.52 70.70 -38.83
CA GLY A 351 -7.28 70.93 -39.60
C GLY A 351 -6.97 69.81 -40.60
N SER A 352 -5.67 69.49 -40.79
CA SER A 352 -5.17 68.41 -41.68
C SER A 352 -4.54 67.22 -40.93
N TYR A 353 -4.57 67.23 -39.60
CA TYR A 353 -3.85 66.27 -38.74
C TYR A 353 -4.81 65.54 -37.79
N PRO A 354 -5.59 64.56 -38.27
CA PRO A 354 -6.48 63.79 -37.41
C PRO A 354 -5.68 62.96 -36.39
N ALA A 355 -6.27 62.70 -35.22
CA ALA A 355 -5.77 61.64 -34.35
C ALA A 355 -5.94 60.30 -35.08
N GLY A 356 -5.14 59.28 -34.71
CA GLY A 356 -5.04 57.98 -35.40
C GLY A 356 -6.38 57.30 -35.72
N SER A 357 -6.35 56.23 -36.51
CA SER A 357 -7.57 55.57 -37.02
C SER A 357 -8.50 54.98 -35.94
N ASP A 358 -8.03 54.84 -34.70
CA ASP A 358 -8.81 54.43 -33.53
C ASP A 358 -9.59 55.57 -32.86
N TRP A 359 -9.48 56.81 -33.39
CA TRP A 359 -10.18 57.99 -32.91
C TRP A 359 -11.32 58.44 -33.82
N ASN A 360 -12.42 58.84 -33.19
CA ASN A 360 -13.47 59.58 -33.87
C ASN A 360 -13.04 61.05 -33.99
N ASN A 361 -12.69 61.49 -35.21
CA ASN A 361 -12.26 62.86 -35.47
C ASN A 361 -13.47 63.76 -35.76
N TRP A 362 -14.03 64.36 -34.71
CA TRP A 362 -15.24 65.17 -34.76
C TRP A 362 -14.92 66.63 -35.10
N ASN A 363 -15.35 67.08 -36.29
CA ASN A 363 -15.18 68.46 -36.72
C ASN A 363 -16.31 69.38 -36.21
N VAL A 364 -16.01 70.19 -35.19
CA VAL A 364 -17.01 71.03 -34.50
C VAL A 364 -17.13 72.45 -35.06
N THR A 365 -16.37 72.81 -36.11
CA THR A 365 -16.53 74.12 -36.79
C THR A 365 -17.72 74.12 -37.76
N SER A 366 -17.99 72.98 -38.41
CA SER A 366 -19.07 72.83 -39.38
C SER A 366 -20.32 72.18 -38.81
N SER A 367 -20.19 71.42 -37.71
CA SER A 367 -21.33 70.80 -37.03
C SER A 367 -21.10 70.68 -35.53
N LEU A 368 -21.95 71.32 -34.75
CA LEU A 368 -21.99 71.19 -33.29
C LEU A 368 -22.56 69.86 -32.79
N THR A 369 -23.08 69.02 -33.68
CA THR A 369 -23.59 67.67 -33.39
C THR A 369 -22.75 66.64 -34.14
N SER A 370 -22.31 65.59 -33.46
CA SER A 370 -21.57 64.48 -34.08
C SER A 370 -22.51 63.51 -34.78
N THR A 371 -21.98 62.78 -35.77
CA THR A 371 -22.57 61.48 -36.15
C THR A 371 -22.35 60.47 -35.03
N ALA A 372 -22.97 59.28 -35.14
CA ALA A 372 -22.70 58.18 -34.23
C ALA A 372 -21.20 57.82 -34.24
N PHE A 373 -20.61 57.74 -33.06
CA PHE A 373 -19.21 57.38 -32.89
C PHE A 373 -19.00 55.87 -33.05
N LYS A 374 -17.76 55.47 -33.30
CA LYS A 374 -17.31 54.08 -33.24
C LYS A 374 -16.63 53.80 -31.91
N TYR A 375 -16.74 52.58 -31.43
CA TYR A 375 -15.88 52.09 -30.36
C TYR A 375 -14.43 51.96 -30.86
N SER A 376 -13.48 51.88 -29.94
CA SER A 376 -12.05 51.80 -30.23
C SER A 376 -11.65 50.53 -31.02
N ASP A 377 -12.51 49.50 -31.04
CA ASP A 377 -12.36 48.30 -31.87
C ASP A 377 -12.93 48.47 -33.30
N GLY A 378 -13.45 49.66 -33.63
CA GLY A 378 -14.01 50.01 -34.92
C GLY A 378 -15.50 49.67 -35.10
N THR A 379 -16.14 49.01 -34.12
CA THR A 379 -17.56 48.68 -34.18
C THR A 379 -18.44 49.93 -34.02
N GLY A 380 -19.65 49.90 -34.61
CA GLY A 380 -20.59 51.02 -34.52
C GLY A 380 -21.19 51.17 -33.11
N SER A 381 -21.43 52.40 -32.67
CA SER A 381 -22.16 52.70 -31.44
C SER A 381 -23.43 53.51 -31.71
N ALA A 382 -24.33 53.61 -30.73
CA ALA A 382 -25.45 54.56 -30.76
C ALA A 382 -25.07 55.94 -30.20
N VAL A 383 -23.82 56.12 -29.76
CA VAL A 383 -23.39 57.28 -28.98
C VAL A 383 -23.11 58.45 -29.90
N THR A 384 -23.69 59.60 -29.57
CA THR A 384 -23.44 60.90 -30.23
C THR A 384 -23.05 61.94 -29.19
N ALA A 385 -22.47 63.06 -29.64
CA ALA A 385 -22.21 64.21 -28.79
C ALA A 385 -22.69 65.51 -29.43
N VAL A 386 -23.09 66.45 -28.59
CA VAL A 386 -23.45 67.82 -28.97
C VAL A 386 -22.66 68.79 -28.10
N LEU A 387 -22.01 69.77 -28.72
CA LEU A 387 -21.50 70.96 -28.05
C LEU A 387 -22.53 72.08 -28.21
N SER A 388 -22.95 72.73 -27.13
CA SER A 388 -23.95 73.80 -27.24
C SER A 388 -23.44 75.07 -27.92
N GLY A 389 -22.12 75.19 -28.13
CA GLY A 389 -21.50 76.31 -28.82
C GLY A 389 -20.02 76.08 -29.14
N SER A 390 -19.55 76.69 -30.23
CA SER A 390 -18.13 76.83 -30.55
C SER A 390 -17.93 78.07 -31.42
N THR A 391 -16.94 78.88 -31.08
CA THR A 391 -16.52 80.04 -31.87
C THR A 391 -15.59 79.60 -33.00
N GLY A 392 -14.87 78.50 -32.79
CA GLY A 392 -14.00 77.90 -33.79
C GLY A 392 -13.09 76.82 -33.22
N ILE A 393 -12.23 76.30 -34.09
CA ILE A 393 -11.12 75.41 -33.75
C ILE A 393 -9.82 76.15 -33.95
N SER A 394 -8.90 76.02 -33.00
CA SER A 394 -7.53 76.50 -33.13
C SER A 394 -6.54 75.34 -33.09
N ASP A 395 -5.50 75.42 -33.93
CA ASP A 395 -4.30 74.57 -33.81
C ASP A 395 -3.33 75.22 -32.80
N ASN A 396 -2.72 74.41 -31.93
CA ASN A 396 -1.63 74.82 -31.04
C ASN A 396 -0.29 75.02 -31.79
N GLY A 397 -0.23 74.70 -33.08
CA GLY A 397 0.88 75.02 -33.97
C GLY A 397 1.88 73.87 -34.15
N ALA A 398 2.79 74.01 -35.12
CA ALA A 398 3.72 72.95 -35.52
C ALA A 398 4.73 72.56 -34.42
N ASN A 399 5.05 73.49 -33.52
CA ASN A 399 5.95 73.26 -32.39
C ASN A 399 5.26 72.58 -31.19
N TYR A 400 3.94 72.35 -31.27
CA TYR A 400 3.21 71.51 -30.34
C TYR A 400 3.32 70.03 -30.76
N PRO A 401 3.50 69.10 -29.81
CA PRO A 401 3.44 67.66 -30.11
C PRO A 401 2.19 67.31 -30.92
N THR A 402 2.34 66.44 -31.92
CA THR A 402 1.22 66.01 -32.80
C THR A 402 0.09 65.32 -32.03
N THR A 403 0.42 64.76 -30.86
CA THR A 403 -0.50 64.19 -29.88
C THR A 403 -0.13 64.70 -28.48
N MET A 404 -1.10 65.19 -27.73
CA MET A 404 -0.92 65.79 -26.39
C MET A 404 -1.34 64.83 -25.29
N CYS A 405 -1.18 65.26 -24.03
CA CYS A 405 -1.18 64.35 -22.91
C CYS A 405 -2.57 63.91 -22.39
N PRO A 406 -2.71 62.60 -22.13
CA PRO A 406 -1.73 61.59 -22.53
C PRO A 406 -1.94 61.32 -24.01
N THR A 407 -0.83 60.98 -24.67
CA THR A 407 -0.44 60.73 -26.08
C THR A 407 -1.47 60.38 -27.17
N GLU A 408 -2.74 60.57 -26.95
CA GLU A 408 -3.81 60.05 -27.77
C GLU A 408 -4.73 61.15 -28.35
N VAL A 409 -4.73 62.36 -27.78
CA VAL A 409 -5.59 63.47 -28.23
C VAL A 409 -4.84 64.44 -29.15
N GLY A 410 -5.47 64.86 -30.24
CA GLY A 410 -4.88 65.77 -31.23
C GLY A 410 -4.67 67.19 -30.70
N ARG A 411 -3.73 67.93 -31.32
CA ARG A 411 -3.33 69.29 -30.91
C ARG A 411 -4.33 70.42 -31.24
N THR A 412 -5.47 70.08 -31.82
CA THR A 412 -6.56 71.03 -32.10
C THR A 412 -7.46 71.19 -30.89
N THR A 413 -8.00 72.39 -30.70
CA THR A 413 -8.89 72.70 -29.57
C THR A 413 -10.07 73.54 -30.03
N SER A 414 -11.27 73.17 -29.58
CA SER A 414 -12.46 74.00 -29.71
C SER A 414 -12.50 75.02 -28.59
N TYR A 415 -12.84 76.27 -28.92
CA TYR A 415 -13.04 77.34 -27.94
C TYR A 415 -14.40 78.03 -28.13
N TYR A 416 -14.91 78.61 -27.05
CA TYR A 416 -16.16 79.38 -27.03
C TYR A 416 -16.12 80.42 -25.89
N TRP A 417 -16.72 81.59 -26.06
CA TRP A 417 -16.60 82.67 -25.08
C TRP A 417 -17.61 82.56 -23.93
N ASP A 418 -18.80 82.05 -24.22
CA ASP A 418 -19.84 81.82 -23.21
C ASP A 418 -19.73 80.41 -22.61
N PRO A 419 -20.27 80.17 -21.40
CA PRO A 419 -20.43 78.81 -20.90
C PRO A 419 -21.17 77.91 -21.90
N ARG A 420 -20.69 76.67 -22.06
CA ARG A 420 -21.30 75.68 -22.96
C ARG A 420 -21.42 74.32 -22.31
N THR A 421 -22.19 73.43 -22.92
CA THR A 421 -22.29 72.04 -22.48
C THR A 421 -21.76 71.09 -23.55
N LEU A 422 -21.13 70.01 -23.10
CA LEU A 422 -20.93 68.78 -23.85
C LEU A 422 -21.99 67.78 -23.42
N THR A 423 -22.92 67.46 -24.32
CA THR A 423 -23.97 66.47 -24.09
C THR A 423 -23.66 65.20 -24.88
N ILE A 424 -23.28 64.14 -24.19
CA ILE A 424 -23.07 62.80 -24.76
C ILE A 424 -24.38 62.02 -24.62
N SER A 425 -24.95 61.54 -25.72
CA SER A 425 -26.26 60.86 -25.78
C SER A 425 -26.14 59.45 -26.34
N GLY A 426 -27.21 58.65 -26.21
CA GLY A 426 -27.25 57.26 -26.70
C GLY A 426 -26.61 56.25 -25.74
N LEU A 427 -26.50 56.60 -24.46
CA LEU A 427 -25.92 55.76 -23.41
C LEU A 427 -26.98 54.87 -22.78
N ASP A 428 -26.57 53.69 -22.31
CA ASP A 428 -27.44 52.76 -21.59
C ASP A 428 -27.52 53.18 -20.10
N ASN A 429 -28.72 53.46 -19.60
CA ASN A 429 -28.94 53.87 -18.22
C ASN A 429 -28.59 52.78 -17.19
N ASN A 430 -28.52 51.52 -17.59
CA ASN A 430 -28.18 50.40 -16.71
C ASN A 430 -26.66 50.22 -16.55
N LYS A 431 -25.86 50.95 -17.33
CA LYS A 431 -24.41 50.85 -17.31
C LYS A 431 -23.77 52.03 -16.58
N LYS A 432 -22.56 51.79 -16.09
CA LYS A 432 -21.71 52.83 -15.50
C LYS A 432 -20.63 53.21 -16.50
N TYR A 433 -20.24 54.48 -16.50
CA TYR A 433 -19.24 55.00 -17.42
C TYR A 433 -18.13 55.73 -16.68
N SER A 434 -16.95 55.74 -17.30
CA SER A 434 -15.87 56.65 -16.94
C SER A 434 -15.68 57.65 -18.08
N LEU A 435 -15.57 58.94 -17.76
CA LEU A 435 -15.40 60.02 -18.73
C LEU A 435 -14.11 60.78 -18.42
N GLU A 436 -13.31 60.98 -19.46
CA GLU A 436 -12.11 61.81 -19.43
C GLU A 436 -12.26 62.96 -20.42
N LEU A 437 -11.95 64.17 -19.99
CA LEU A 437 -11.95 65.38 -20.82
C LEU A 437 -10.57 66.03 -20.84
N TYR A 438 -10.17 66.48 -22.03
CA TYR A 438 -8.84 67.04 -22.26
C TYR A 438 -8.92 68.49 -22.72
N SER A 439 -8.03 69.32 -22.17
CA SER A 439 -7.98 70.76 -22.41
C SER A 439 -6.53 71.24 -22.40
N SER A 440 -6.06 71.77 -23.53
CA SER A 440 -4.69 72.25 -23.73
C SER A 440 -4.59 73.32 -24.83
N ARG A 441 -3.83 74.39 -24.55
CA ARG A 441 -3.59 75.54 -25.44
C ARG A 441 -2.18 76.09 -25.20
N THR A 442 -1.53 76.64 -26.23
CA THR A 442 -0.20 77.30 -26.12
C THR A 442 -0.14 78.43 -25.10
N SER A 443 -1.23 79.18 -24.93
CA SER A 443 -1.41 80.22 -23.93
C SER A 443 -2.91 80.37 -23.64
N ALA A 444 -3.32 80.24 -22.39
CA ALA A 444 -4.73 80.27 -22.01
C ALA A 444 -5.00 80.54 -20.53
N TYR A 445 -6.26 80.84 -20.22
CA TYR A 445 -6.79 80.97 -18.87
C TYR A 445 -7.33 79.63 -18.36
N GLN A 446 -7.52 79.51 -17.04
CA GLN A 446 -8.11 78.32 -16.41
C GLN A 446 -9.42 77.92 -17.09
N ASN A 447 -9.56 76.62 -17.34
CA ASN A 447 -10.76 76.01 -17.89
C ASN A 447 -11.44 75.16 -16.80
N THR A 448 -12.76 75.20 -16.76
CA THR A 448 -13.55 74.57 -15.71
C THR A 448 -14.53 73.59 -16.33
N PHE A 449 -14.57 72.36 -15.79
CA PHE A 449 -15.51 71.32 -16.17
C PHE A 449 -16.36 70.91 -14.97
N THR A 450 -17.68 70.89 -15.13
CA THR A 450 -18.62 70.49 -14.08
C THR A 450 -19.54 69.38 -14.57
N LEU A 451 -19.59 68.27 -13.83
CA LEU A 451 -20.49 67.14 -14.08
C LEU A 451 -21.16 66.74 -12.75
N ASN A 452 -22.49 66.64 -12.74
CA ASN A 452 -23.28 66.25 -11.56
C ASN A 452 -22.93 67.04 -10.28
N GLY A 453 -22.69 68.34 -10.42
CA GLY A 453 -22.32 69.23 -9.30
C GLY A 453 -20.85 69.16 -8.86
N VAL A 454 -20.05 68.27 -9.44
CA VAL A 454 -18.62 68.15 -9.16
C VAL A 454 -17.81 68.91 -10.20
N THR A 455 -17.00 69.86 -9.74
CA THR A 455 -16.22 70.77 -10.59
C THR A 455 -14.73 70.42 -10.55
N ILE A 456 -14.13 70.31 -11.73
CA ILE A 456 -12.70 70.10 -11.96
C ILE A 456 -12.12 71.31 -12.69
N TYR A 457 -11.02 71.84 -12.18
CA TYR A 457 -10.27 72.93 -12.82
C TYR A 457 -9.05 72.36 -13.53
N ILE A 458 -8.86 72.74 -14.79
CA ILE A 458 -7.69 72.40 -15.60
C ILE A 458 -7.02 73.71 -16.01
N ASN A 459 -5.70 73.81 -15.83
CA ASN A 459 -4.93 74.87 -16.47
C ASN A 459 -4.55 74.39 -17.87
N PRO A 460 -5.14 74.95 -18.95
CA PRO A 460 -4.86 74.49 -20.32
C PRO A 460 -3.50 74.98 -20.86
N THR A 461 -2.83 75.96 -20.24
CA THR A 461 -1.56 76.49 -20.77
C THR A 461 -0.50 75.40 -20.77
N ASN A 462 -0.11 74.94 -21.96
CA ASN A 462 0.90 73.89 -22.12
C ASN A 462 0.59 72.66 -21.27
N ASN A 463 -0.69 72.29 -21.20
CA ASN A 463 -1.12 71.13 -20.44
C ASN A 463 -0.76 69.85 -21.20
N TYR A 464 0.35 69.26 -20.78
CA TYR A 464 0.83 67.96 -21.22
C TYR A 464 0.83 66.95 -20.08
N ALA A 465 -0.02 67.10 -19.08
CA ALA A 465 0.06 66.20 -17.93
C ALA A 465 -1.26 65.92 -17.24
N THR A 466 -2.33 66.67 -17.48
CA THR A 466 -3.54 66.55 -16.66
C THR A 466 -4.81 66.52 -17.48
N LYS A 467 -5.79 65.76 -16.99
CA LYS A 467 -7.12 65.63 -17.56
C LYS A 467 -8.18 65.73 -16.47
N ALA A 468 -9.39 66.12 -16.85
CA ALA A 468 -10.55 66.01 -15.96
C ALA A 468 -11.13 64.60 -16.10
N SER A 469 -11.27 63.87 -14.99
CA SER A 469 -11.75 62.49 -15.00
C SER A 469 -12.86 62.27 -13.99
N TRP A 470 -13.88 61.54 -14.41
CA TRP A 470 -14.95 61.01 -13.57
C TRP A 470 -15.10 59.52 -13.84
N THR A 471 -15.36 58.75 -12.79
CA THR A 471 -15.65 57.32 -12.87
C THR A 471 -17.03 57.02 -12.29
N ASN A 472 -17.60 55.86 -12.63
CA ASN A 472 -18.91 55.39 -12.14
C ASN A 472 -20.09 56.34 -12.42
N ILE A 473 -20.02 57.07 -13.53
CA ILE A 473 -21.07 57.97 -13.99
C ILE A 473 -22.28 57.14 -14.42
N THR A 474 -23.46 57.52 -13.92
CA THR A 474 -24.73 56.96 -14.38
C THR A 474 -25.39 57.96 -15.31
N PRO A 475 -25.71 57.60 -16.56
CA PRO A 475 -26.41 58.51 -17.46
C PRO A 475 -27.79 58.87 -16.90
N SER A 476 -28.23 60.09 -17.17
CA SER A 476 -29.61 60.52 -16.91
C SER A 476 -30.36 60.58 -18.24
N SER A 477 -31.40 59.76 -18.38
CA SER A 477 -32.18 59.64 -19.63
C SER A 477 -31.30 59.35 -20.86
N GLY A 478 -30.31 58.48 -20.69
CA GLY A 478 -29.36 58.07 -21.72
C GLY A 478 -28.30 59.12 -22.07
N LYS A 479 -28.08 60.10 -21.19
CA LYS A 479 -27.17 61.22 -21.42
C LYS A 479 -26.19 61.47 -20.27
N ILE A 480 -24.98 61.91 -20.62
CA ILE A 480 -24.03 62.56 -19.71
C ILE A 480 -23.86 64.00 -20.19
N VAL A 481 -24.06 64.97 -19.30
CA VAL A 481 -23.99 66.40 -19.63
C VAL A 481 -22.91 67.05 -18.77
N VAL A 482 -21.86 67.57 -19.42
CA VAL A 482 -20.78 68.30 -18.76
C VAL A 482 -20.88 69.77 -19.10
N SER A 483 -20.86 70.64 -18.10
CA SER A 483 -20.76 72.09 -18.28
C SER A 483 -19.29 72.50 -18.38
N LEU A 484 -18.97 73.32 -19.37
CA LEU A 484 -17.66 73.90 -19.62
C LEU A 484 -17.75 75.42 -19.44
N SER A 485 -16.85 76.00 -18.64
CA SER A 485 -16.82 77.45 -18.36
C SER A 485 -15.39 77.99 -18.20
N GLY A 486 -15.27 79.32 -18.18
CA GLY A 486 -14.00 80.05 -18.30
C GLY A 486 -13.94 80.84 -19.61
N SER A 487 -13.01 81.80 -19.73
CA SER A 487 -13.03 82.84 -20.78
C SER A 487 -13.06 82.33 -22.23
N TYR A 488 -12.66 81.07 -22.47
CA TYR A 488 -12.66 80.43 -23.79
C TYR A 488 -13.05 78.93 -23.76
N ASN A 489 -13.29 78.39 -22.56
CA ASN A 489 -13.68 77.01 -22.25
C ASN A 489 -13.21 75.89 -23.22
N TYR A 490 -11.89 75.72 -23.31
CA TYR A 490 -11.22 74.87 -24.29
C TYR A 490 -11.53 73.36 -24.17
N LEU A 491 -11.81 72.70 -25.30
CA LEU A 491 -11.99 71.24 -25.39
C LEU A 491 -11.22 70.66 -26.57
N ASN A 492 -10.31 69.72 -26.28
CA ASN A 492 -9.50 69.02 -27.29
C ASN A 492 -10.08 67.65 -27.66
N GLY A 493 -10.81 67.01 -26.75
CA GLY A 493 -11.34 65.67 -26.97
C GLY A 493 -11.86 65.05 -25.68
N PHE A 494 -12.34 63.81 -25.79
CA PHE A 494 -12.77 63.02 -24.63
C PHE A 494 -12.61 61.51 -24.88
N ILE A 495 -12.49 60.75 -23.79
CA ILE A 495 -12.63 59.29 -23.80
C ILE A 495 -13.79 58.91 -22.89
N LEU A 496 -14.71 58.12 -23.42
CA LEU A 496 -15.79 57.50 -22.67
C LEU A 496 -15.53 55.99 -22.60
N THR A 497 -15.43 55.44 -21.40
CA THR A 497 -15.26 54.00 -21.16
C THR A 497 -16.52 53.44 -20.53
N GLU A 498 -17.08 52.37 -21.11
CA GLU A 498 -18.11 51.57 -20.46
C GLU A 498 -17.48 50.65 -19.39
N ASN A 499 -17.89 50.78 -18.14
CA ASN A 499 -17.35 50.00 -17.04
C ASN A 499 -18.09 48.65 -16.95
N THR A 500 -17.35 47.54 -17.00
CA THR A 500 -17.90 46.20 -16.74
C THR A 500 -18.13 46.02 -15.25
N SER A 501 -19.36 46.32 -14.80
CA SER A 501 -19.92 45.97 -13.47
C SER A 501 -19.01 46.20 -12.25
N GLY A 502 -19.12 47.38 -11.64
CA GLY A 502 -18.59 47.67 -10.30
C GLY A 502 -19.65 48.36 -9.43
N ASN A 503 -20.00 47.75 -8.30
CA ASN A 503 -20.99 48.21 -7.31
C ASN A 503 -20.45 49.37 -6.44
N SER A 504 -20.04 50.48 -7.05
CA SER A 504 -19.76 51.70 -6.30
C SER A 504 -20.62 52.85 -6.84
N ASN A 505 -21.50 53.37 -5.99
CA ASN A 505 -22.47 54.41 -6.33
C ASN A 505 -21.91 55.84 -6.22
N THR A 506 -20.60 55.98 -5.95
CA THR A 506 -19.97 57.30 -5.82
C THR A 506 -19.18 57.65 -7.07
N VAL A 507 -19.51 58.79 -7.66
CA VAL A 507 -18.70 59.39 -8.72
C VAL A 507 -17.40 59.87 -8.08
N ASN A 508 -16.29 59.18 -8.36
CA ASN A 508 -14.97 59.68 -7.98
C ASN A 508 -14.48 60.61 -9.08
N ALA A 509 -14.18 61.85 -8.71
CA ALA A 509 -13.70 62.89 -9.62
C ALA A 509 -12.34 63.38 -9.16
N SER A 510 -11.39 63.52 -10.08
CA SER A 510 -10.07 64.04 -9.76
C SER A 510 -9.39 64.63 -11.00
N THR A 511 -8.50 65.59 -10.76
CA THR A 511 -7.44 65.92 -11.72
C THR A 511 -6.43 64.79 -11.69
N VAL A 512 -6.39 63.96 -12.74
CA VAL A 512 -5.48 62.82 -12.79
C VAL A 512 -4.30 63.18 -13.68
N ALA A 513 -3.09 62.78 -13.27
CA ALA A 513 -1.97 62.71 -14.18
C ALA A 513 -2.37 61.85 -15.38
N ALA A 514 -2.37 62.46 -16.55
CA ALA A 514 -2.63 61.81 -17.80
C ALA A 514 -1.67 60.63 -17.95
N SER A 515 -2.24 59.42 -17.98
CA SER A 515 -1.56 58.14 -18.06
C SER A 515 -0.65 58.07 -19.29
N VAL A 516 0.67 58.13 -19.12
CA VAL A 516 1.55 57.34 -19.97
C VAL A 516 1.04 55.91 -19.87
N SER A 517 0.89 55.22 -21.00
CA SER A 517 0.46 53.83 -21.07
C SER A 517 1.48 52.90 -20.40
N THR A 518 1.55 52.95 -19.08
CA THR A 518 2.04 51.86 -18.26
C THR A 518 0.81 51.14 -17.74
N LEU A 519 0.58 49.97 -18.30
CA LEU A 519 -0.30 48.94 -17.77
C LEU A 519 -0.31 48.92 -16.25
N ALA A 520 -1.52 48.91 -15.70
CA ALA A 520 -1.84 48.54 -14.33
C ALA A 520 -1.11 49.35 -13.23
N SER A 521 -1.88 50.14 -12.48
CA SER A 521 -1.66 50.19 -11.04
C SER A 521 -1.82 48.76 -10.51
N ALA A 522 -0.72 48.02 -10.48
CA ALA A 522 -0.61 46.82 -9.67
C ALA A 522 -0.79 47.25 -8.22
N GLN A 523 -2.01 47.09 -7.75
CA GLN A 523 -2.30 46.84 -6.36
C GLN A 523 -1.35 45.72 -5.90
N ASP A 524 -0.45 46.03 -4.95
CA ASP A 524 0.17 45.09 -4.01
C ASP A 524 0.52 43.68 -4.51
N SER A 525 1.02 43.52 -5.74
CA SER A 525 1.57 42.23 -6.17
C SER A 525 2.98 42.11 -5.57
N VAL A 526 3.04 41.66 -4.32
CA VAL A 526 4.29 41.22 -3.72
C VAL A 526 4.74 39.96 -4.46
N GLU A 527 5.57 40.16 -5.48
CA GLU A 527 5.92 39.16 -6.48
C GLU A 527 7.42 38.87 -6.44
N LEU A 528 7.75 37.59 -6.59
CA LEU A 528 9.11 37.12 -6.77
C LEU A 528 9.14 36.46 -8.15
N THR A 529 9.94 36.96 -9.07
CA THR A 529 10.10 36.35 -10.41
C THR A 529 11.56 36.01 -10.68
N VAL A 530 11.76 35.02 -11.54
CA VAL A 530 13.06 34.47 -11.90
C VAL A 530 13.17 34.38 -13.42
N PHE A 531 14.23 34.95 -13.99
CA PHE A 531 14.43 35.00 -15.44
C PHE A 531 15.93 34.93 -15.81
N PRO A 532 16.32 34.29 -16.91
CA PRO A 532 15.52 33.34 -17.68
C PRO A 532 15.20 32.10 -16.83
N ASN A 533 14.07 31.45 -17.10
CA ASN A 533 13.77 30.12 -16.57
C ASN A 533 13.24 29.27 -17.74
N PRO A 534 14.04 28.35 -18.28
CA PRO A 534 15.31 27.83 -17.73
C PRO A 534 16.52 28.79 -17.82
N PHE A 535 17.43 28.72 -16.85
CA PHE A 535 18.68 29.51 -16.83
C PHE A 535 19.92 28.66 -17.16
N ARG A 536 21.03 29.33 -17.48
CA ARG A 536 22.32 28.69 -17.82
C ARG A 536 23.41 29.11 -16.83
N ALA A 537 24.17 30.17 -17.14
CA ALA A 537 25.26 30.64 -16.28
C ALA A 537 24.79 31.56 -15.14
N GLU A 538 23.74 32.34 -15.39
CA GLU A 538 23.27 33.37 -14.48
C GLU A 538 21.74 33.40 -14.46
N VAL A 539 21.18 33.86 -13.35
CA VAL A 539 19.74 34.04 -13.19
C VAL A 539 19.44 35.38 -12.52
N GLN A 540 18.46 36.09 -13.06
CA GLN A 540 17.89 37.31 -12.49
C GLN A 540 16.77 36.96 -11.54
N ILE A 541 16.85 37.49 -10.33
CA ILE A 541 15.76 37.43 -9.36
C ILE A 541 15.21 38.83 -9.20
N ARG A 542 13.97 39.03 -9.64
CA ARG A 542 13.24 40.27 -9.40
C ARG A 542 12.43 40.13 -8.12
N VAL A 543 12.76 40.97 -7.14
CA VAL A 543 12.07 41.08 -5.86
C VAL A 543 11.18 42.31 -5.91
N ASN A 544 9.89 42.12 -6.19
CA ASN A 544 8.90 43.19 -6.24
C ASN A 544 8.21 43.32 -4.87
N ASN A 545 8.80 44.13 -3.98
CA ASN A 545 8.28 44.39 -2.64
C ASN A 545 8.48 45.87 -2.28
N VAL A 546 7.46 46.54 -1.73
CA VAL A 546 7.52 47.97 -1.40
C VAL A 546 8.49 48.30 -0.24
N SER A 547 8.76 47.34 0.66
CA SER A 547 9.62 47.52 1.83
C SER A 547 11.10 47.61 1.47
N SER A 548 11.82 48.62 1.96
CA SER A 548 13.28 48.72 1.87
C SER A 548 13.97 47.91 2.97
N GLY A 549 15.18 47.41 2.72
CA GLY A 549 15.96 46.71 3.75
C GLY A 549 16.88 45.63 3.19
N LYS A 550 17.43 44.82 4.09
CA LYS A 550 18.31 43.70 3.75
C LYS A 550 17.51 42.52 3.20
N VAL A 551 17.99 41.95 2.11
CA VAL A 551 17.45 40.77 1.43
C VAL A 551 18.44 39.62 1.57
N TRP A 552 17.94 38.42 1.87
CA TRP A 552 18.69 37.18 1.81
C TRP A 552 18.14 36.32 0.68
N ILE A 553 19.03 35.78 -0.15
CA ILE A 553 18.69 34.81 -1.19
C ILE A 553 19.45 33.52 -0.86
N THR A 554 18.72 32.43 -0.67
CA THR A 554 19.28 31.09 -0.46
C THR A 554 18.89 30.21 -1.64
N VAL A 555 19.89 29.70 -2.35
CA VAL A 555 19.72 28.72 -3.42
C VAL A 555 19.80 27.33 -2.80
N VAL A 556 18.76 26.53 -2.97
CA VAL A 556 18.71 25.14 -2.49
C VAL A 556 18.43 24.19 -3.64
N ASP A 557 18.91 22.94 -3.54
CA ASP A 557 18.52 21.86 -4.45
C ASP A 557 17.14 21.26 -4.09
N GLN A 558 16.70 20.23 -4.83
CA GLN A 558 15.44 19.53 -4.61
C GLN A 558 15.34 18.82 -3.25
N SER A 559 16.48 18.53 -2.60
CA SER A 559 16.51 17.94 -1.25
C SER A 559 16.43 19.00 -0.15
N GLY A 560 16.43 20.29 -0.52
CA GLY A 560 16.44 21.41 0.42
C GLY A 560 17.84 21.77 0.95
N ARG A 561 18.90 21.14 0.43
CA ARG A 561 20.28 21.46 0.82
C ARG A 561 20.68 22.82 0.28
N THR A 562 21.20 23.68 1.16
CA THR A 562 21.74 25.00 0.78
C THR A 562 22.99 24.85 -0.08
N LEU A 563 22.93 25.40 -1.28
CA LEU A 563 24.03 25.43 -2.24
C LEU A 563 24.72 26.78 -2.29
N LYS A 564 23.96 27.87 -2.12
CA LYS A 564 24.49 29.23 -2.15
C LYS A 564 23.64 30.18 -1.32
N GLN A 565 24.26 31.18 -0.72
CA GLN A 565 23.55 32.23 0.00
C GLN A 565 24.15 33.60 -0.36
N LEU A 566 23.28 34.56 -0.67
CA LEU A 566 23.65 35.94 -1.01
C LEU A 566 22.85 36.92 -0.18
N THR A 567 23.41 38.09 0.06
CA THR A 567 22.67 39.19 0.70
C THR A 567 22.98 40.51 0.03
N PHE A 568 21.95 41.35 -0.09
CA PHE A 568 22.07 42.70 -0.62
C PHE A 568 21.02 43.61 0.03
N THR A 569 21.22 44.92 -0.07
CA THR A 569 20.28 45.92 0.45
C THR A 569 19.48 46.50 -0.71
N LYS A 570 18.15 46.56 -0.58
CA LYS A 570 17.27 47.19 -1.57
C LYS A 570 16.59 48.44 -1.03
N GLY A 571 16.36 49.41 -1.91
CA GLY A 571 15.50 50.57 -1.66
C GLY A 571 14.01 50.21 -1.64
N SER A 572 13.14 51.22 -1.51
CA SER A 572 11.69 51.04 -1.67
C SER A 572 11.36 50.64 -3.12
N GLY A 573 10.43 49.70 -3.31
CA GLY A 573 10.03 49.20 -4.63
C GLY A 573 10.85 48.01 -5.16
N ALA A 574 10.62 47.66 -6.43
CA ALA A 574 11.20 46.49 -7.05
C ALA A 574 12.73 46.60 -7.26
N THR A 575 13.44 45.49 -7.12
CA THR A 575 14.87 45.39 -7.44
C THR A 575 15.14 44.10 -8.19
N ILE A 576 16.20 44.07 -9.00
CA ILE A 576 16.67 42.88 -9.71
C ILE A 576 18.07 42.57 -9.20
N GLN A 577 18.26 41.33 -8.75
CA GLN A 577 19.56 40.83 -8.35
C GLN A 577 20.01 39.73 -9.31
N MET A 578 21.20 39.91 -9.88
CA MET A 578 21.90 38.87 -10.63
C MET A 578 22.50 37.86 -9.66
N ILE A 579 22.22 36.57 -9.88
CA ILE A 579 22.81 35.47 -9.13
C ILE A 579 23.68 34.64 -10.09
N PRO A 580 25.01 34.67 -9.95
CA PRO A 580 25.88 33.76 -10.69
C PRO A 580 25.67 32.36 -10.14
N VAL A 581 25.37 31.40 -11.01
CA VAL A 581 25.04 30.01 -10.63
C VAL A 581 25.67 29.02 -11.61
N GLN A 582 26.73 29.45 -12.31
CA GLN A 582 27.42 28.68 -13.34
C GLN A 582 27.99 27.37 -12.81
N GLU A 583 28.37 27.33 -11.54
CA GLU A 583 28.92 26.19 -10.82
C GLU A 583 27.92 25.06 -10.54
N LEU A 584 26.61 25.33 -10.59
CA LEU A 584 25.59 24.33 -10.26
C LEU A 584 25.46 23.28 -11.40
N PRO A 585 25.19 22.00 -11.12
CA PRO A 585 24.84 21.06 -12.19
C PRO A 585 23.52 21.44 -12.88
N SER A 586 23.19 20.82 -14.01
CA SER A 586 21.84 20.93 -14.59
C SER A 586 20.82 20.29 -13.64
N GLY A 587 19.68 20.92 -13.41
CA GLY A 587 18.71 20.43 -12.43
C GLY A 587 17.71 21.49 -12.00
N ILE A 588 16.84 21.11 -11.06
CA ILE A 588 15.84 22.02 -10.46
C ILE A 588 16.43 22.64 -9.20
N TYR A 589 16.28 23.96 -9.08
CA TYR A 589 16.75 24.76 -7.96
C TYR A 589 15.63 25.63 -7.41
N PHE A 590 15.65 25.87 -6.10
CA PHE A 590 14.74 26.80 -5.44
C PHE A 590 15.52 27.98 -4.89
N PHE A 591 15.04 29.19 -5.20
CA PHE A 591 15.56 30.44 -4.69
C PHE A 591 14.64 30.94 -3.60
N GLN A 592 15.06 30.75 -2.35
CA GLN A 592 14.36 31.22 -1.17
C GLN A 592 14.82 32.65 -0.87
N VAL A 593 13.92 33.62 -0.98
CA VAL A 593 14.19 35.04 -0.74
C VAL A 593 13.50 35.46 0.56
N GLN A 594 14.26 36.09 1.45
CA GLN A 594 13.78 36.56 2.75
C GLN A 594 14.13 38.04 2.95
N MET A 595 13.22 38.78 3.58
CA MET A 595 13.36 40.13 4.11
C MET A 595 12.59 40.22 5.44
N ALA A 596 12.72 41.32 6.18
CA ALA A 596 11.98 41.51 7.44
C ALA A 596 10.46 41.37 7.22
N GLY A 597 9.85 40.31 7.79
CA GLY A 597 8.43 40.01 7.66
C GLY A 597 7.98 39.43 6.29
N TRP A 598 8.91 39.14 5.37
CA TRP A 598 8.59 38.63 4.03
C TRP A 598 9.50 37.47 3.62
N ARG A 599 8.92 36.32 3.24
CA ARG A 599 9.66 35.17 2.71
C ARG A 599 8.89 34.58 1.52
N LYS A 600 9.57 34.36 0.39
CA LYS A 600 9.02 33.65 -0.77
C LYS A 600 10.06 32.74 -1.39
N THR A 601 9.60 31.69 -2.05
CA THR A 601 10.45 30.72 -2.75
C THR A 601 10.01 30.65 -4.20
N ILE A 602 10.95 30.62 -5.13
CA ILE A 602 10.67 30.41 -6.55
C ILE A 602 11.55 29.31 -7.12
N MET A 603 10.95 28.43 -7.92
CA MET A 603 11.65 27.35 -8.62
C MET A 603 12.21 27.85 -9.95
N ALA A 604 13.44 27.48 -10.28
CA ALA A 604 13.97 27.62 -11.63
C ALA A 604 14.81 26.41 -12.05
N VAL A 605 14.82 26.16 -13.35
CA VAL A 605 15.50 25.00 -13.96
C VAL A 605 16.82 25.46 -14.57
N LYS A 606 17.93 24.81 -14.22
CA LYS A 606 19.21 25.00 -14.89
C LYS A 606 19.36 24.02 -16.06
N GLN A 607 19.63 24.54 -17.25
CA GLN A 607 19.96 23.76 -18.43
C GLN A 607 21.47 23.70 -18.68
N GLN A 608 21.92 22.60 -19.27
CA GLN A 608 23.31 22.38 -19.66
C GLN A 608 23.68 23.29 -20.85
N TYR A 609 24.92 23.81 -20.89
CA TYR A 609 25.47 24.46 -22.08
C TYR A 609 25.51 23.43 -23.21
N LYS A 610 24.77 23.68 -24.29
CA LYS A 610 25.13 23.12 -25.61
C LYS A 610 26.13 24.11 -26.19
N ASN A 611 27.36 23.65 -26.41
CA ASN A 611 28.29 24.38 -27.25
C ASN A 611 27.83 24.11 -28.69
N ASP A 612 27.06 25.04 -29.25
CA ASP A 612 26.92 25.17 -30.70
C ASP A 612 27.98 26.16 -31.19
#